data_AF-W1X6R8-F1
#
_entry.id   AF-W1X6R8-F1
#
_cell.length_a   1.000
_cell.length_b   1.000
_cell.length_c   1.000
_cell.angle_alpha   90.00
_cell.angle_beta   90.00
_cell.angle_gamma   90.00
#
_symmetry.space_group_name_H-M   'P 1'
#
loop_
_entity.id
_entity.type
_entity.pdbx_description
1 polymer ?
#
loop_
_entity_poly.entity_id
_entity_poly.type
_entity_poly.pdbx_seq_one_letter_code
_entity_poly.pdbx_strand_id
1 'polypeptide(L)'
;MSQNATVNVDIKLGVNKFHVDEGHPHIILAANPDINEFRKLMKACPAGLYKQDDAGNIHFDSAGCLECGTCRVLCGNTILEQWQYPAGTFGIDFRYG
;
A
#
# COMPACT_ATOMS: atom_id res chain seq x y z
N MET A 1 -17.82 -18.87 21.48
CA MET A 1 -17.92 -17.44 21.10
C MET A 1 -16.74 -17.16 20.17
N SER A 2 -16.99 -17.00 18.87
CA SER A 2 -15.92 -16.69 17.93
C SER A 2 -15.53 -15.22 18.14
N GLN A 3 -14.42 -15.00 18.82
CA GLN A 3 -13.80 -13.68 18.91
C GLN A 3 -13.52 -13.22 17.49
N ASN A 4 -14.14 -12.12 17.06
CA ASN A 4 -13.88 -11.50 15.77
C ASN A 4 -12.51 -10.80 15.90
N ALA A 5 -11.44 -11.57 15.77
CA ALA A 5 -10.08 -11.06 15.88
C ALA A 5 -9.79 -10.17 14.66
N THR A 6 -9.77 -8.85 14.87
CA THR A 6 -9.33 -7.90 13.85
C THR A 6 -7.92 -8.25 13.44
N VAL A 7 -7.72 -8.64 12.18
CA VAL A 7 -6.42 -9.04 11.67
C VAL A 7 -5.49 -7.83 11.62
N ASN A 8 -4.37 -7.90 12.31
CA ASN A 8 -3.29 -6.93 12.15
C ASN A 8 -2.47 -7.30 10.90
N VAL A 9 -2.62 -6.52 9.83
CA VAL A 9 -1.94 -6.76 8.55
C VAL A 9 -0.43 -6.51 8.66
N ASP A 10 0.01 -5.56 9.48
CA ASP A 10 1.43 -5.23 9.65
C ASP A 10 2.22 -6.45 10.18
N ILE A 11 1.64 -7.22 11.12
CA ILE A 11 2.25 -8.47 11.61
C ILE A 11 2.38 -9.51 10.49
N LYS A 12 1.38 -9.60 9.60
CA LYS A 12 1.42 -10.52 8.45
C LYS A 12 2.43 -10.09 7.39
N LEU A 13 2.61 -8.80 7.18
CA LEU A 13 3.67 -8.31 6.29
C LEU A 13 5.05 -8.57 6.89
N GLY A 14 5.20 -8.55 8.22
CA GLY A 14 6.48 -8.79 8.89
C GLY A 14 7.10 -10.18 8.66
N VAL A 15 6.34 -11.17 8.17
CA VAL A 15 6.90 -12.49 7.79
C VAL A 15 7.36 -12.56 6.33
N ASN A 16 7.00 -11.57 5.52
CA ASN A 16 7.45 -11.42 4.15
C ASN A 16 8.83 -10.77 4.12
N LYS A 17 9.56 -10.95 3.02
CA LYS A 17 10.83 -10.28 2.78
C LYS A 17 10.63 -9.23 1.69
N PHE A 18 11.06 -8.00 1.98
CA PHE A 18 10.99 -6.89 1.04
C PHE A 18 12.40 -6.37 0.79
N HIS A 19 12.67 -6.04 -0.46
CA HIS A 19 13.87 -5.35 -0.90
C HIS A 19 13.46 -3.91 -1.24
N VAL A 20 13.72 -2.96 -0.34
CA VAL A 20 13.27 -1.57 -0.49
C VAL A 20 14.31 -0.77 -1.25
N ASP A 21 13.88 -0.07 -2.31
CA ASP A 21 14.71 0.88 -3.05
C ASP A 21 14.61 2.26 -2.39
N GLU A 22 15.53 2.55 -1.48
CA GLU A 22 15.52 3.80 -0.71
C GLU A 22 15.69 5.00 -1.64
N GLY A 23 14.79 5.98 -1.54
CA GLY A 23 14.80 7.18 -2.37
C GLY A 23 14.14 7.02 -3.75
N HIS A 24 13.75 5.81 -4.15
CA HIS A 24 13.07 5.55 -5.43
C HIS A 24 11.73 4.82 -5.21
N PRO A 25 10.73 5.47 -4.58
CA PRO A 25 9.42 4.86 -4.37
C PRO A 25 8.76 4.57 -5.73
N HIS A 26 8.25 3.34 -5.88
CA HIS A 26 7.57 2.92 -7.10
C HIS A 26 6.11 3.42 -7.19
N ILE A 27 5.61 4.06 -6.13
CA ILE A 27 4.30 4.71 -6.06
C ILE A 27 4.50 6.10 -5.45
N ILE A 28 3.99 7.13 -6.14
CA ILE A 28 3.93 8.50 -5.65
C ILE A 28 2.46 8.94 -5.64
N LEU A 29 2.00 9.47 -4.51
CA LEU A 29 0.65 10.01 -4.40
C LEU A 29 0.61 11.44 -4.96
N ALA A 30 -0.51 11.81 -5.56
CA ALA A 30 -0.77 13.20 -5.94
C ALA A 30 -0.65 14.13 -4.72
N ALA A 31 -0.15 15.35 -4.93
CA ALA A 31 0.16 16.30 -3.85
C ALA A 31 -1.03 16.60 -2.92
N ASN A 32 -2.27 16.61 -3.43
CA ASN A 32 -3.50 16.85 -2.67
C ASN A 32 -4.56 15.83 -3.07
N PRO A 33 -4.52 14.60 -2.52
CA PRO A 33 -5.44 13.55 -2.91
C PRO A 33 -6.84 13.78 -2.34
N ASP A 34 -7.89 13.56 -3.15
CA ASP A 34 -9.27 13.59 -2.68
C ASP A 34 -9.52 12.48 -1.64
N ILE A 35 -10.04 12.84 -0.47
CA ILE A 35 -10.19 11.90 0.64
C ILE A 35 -11.23 10.80 0.37
N ASN A 36 -12.25 11.05 -0.43
CA ASN A 36 -13.26 10.05 -0.80
C ASN A 36 -12.66 9.00 -1.73
N GLU A 37 -11.80 9.43 -2.66
CA GLU A 37 -11.03 8.52 -3.51
C GLU A 37 -9.99 7.75 -2.69
N PHE A 38 -9.28 8.40 -1.76
CA PHE A 38 -8.28 7.76 -0.89
C PHE A 38 -8.88 6.64 -0.03
N ARG A 39 -10.12 6.82 0.47
CA ARG A 39 -10.86 5.79 1.22
C ARG A 39 -11.07 4.49 0.45
N LYS A 40 -11.09 4.52 -0.90
CA LYS A 40 -11.13 3.29 -1.70
C LYS A 40 -9.88 2.47 -1.47
N LEU A 41 -8.72 3.11 -1.44
CA LEU A 41 -7.43 2.47 -1.23
C LEU A 41 -7.24 1.97 0.19
N MET A 42 -7.73 2.71 1.20
CA MET A 42 -7.74 2.25 2.59
C MET A 42 -8.50 0.93 2.77
N LYS A 43 -9.57 0.72 2.00
CA LYS A 43 -10.39 -0.49 2.06
C LYS A 43 -9.88 -1.62 1.15
N ALA A 44 -9.32 -1.28 0.00
CA ALA A 44 -9.01 -2.24 -1.05
C ALA A 44 -7.56 -2.70 -1.07
N CYS A 45 -6.63 -1.94 -0.49
CA CYS A 45 -5.23 -2.35 -0.43
C CYS A 45 -5.06 -3.56 0.49
N PRO A 46 -4.64 -4.74 -0.02
CA PRO A 46 -4.52 -5.95 0.80
C PRO A 46 -3.38 -5.86 1.83
N ALA A 47 -2.40 -4.98 1.58
CA ALA A 47 -1.29 -4.69 2.48
C ALA A 47 -1.59 -3.55 3.48
N GLY A 48 -2.76 -2.90 3.39
CA GLY A 48 -3.14 -1.86 4.34
C GLY A 48 -2.22 -0.63 4.33
N LEU A 49 -1.58 -0.32 3.21
CA LEU A 49 -0.56 0.74 3.11
C LEU A 49 -1.12 2.17 3.16
N TYR A 50 -2.42 2.32 2.93
CA TYR A 50 -3.11 3.61 2.92
C TYR A 50 -3.87 3.75 4.22
N LYS A 51 -3.39 4.63 5.11
CA LYS A 51 -3.96 4.84 6.45
C LYS A 51 -4.33 6.32 6.62
N GLN A 52 -5.28 6.59 7.52
CA GLN A 52 -5.64 7.94 7.95
C GLN A 52 -5.68 7.92 9.48
N ASP A 53 -5.05 8.90 10.12
CA ASP A 53 -5.11 9.04 11.57
C ASP A 53 -6.39 9.76 12.04
N ASP A 54 -6.58 9.82 13.35
CA ASP A 54 -7.76 10.45 13.97
C ASP A 54 -7.84 11.96 13.73
N ALA A 55 -6.71 12.62 13.44
CA ALA A 55 -6.64 14.02 13.07
C ALA A 55 -6.94 14.26 11.58
N GLY A 56 -7.12 13.18 10.81
CA GLY A 56 -7.43 13.21 9.39
C GLY A 56 -6.20 13.26 8.49
N ASN A 57 -4.98 13.17 9.01
CA ASN A 57 -3.78 13.12 8.18
C ASN A 57 -3.66 11.76 7.51
N ILE A 58 -3.30 11.78 6.24
CA ILE A 58 -3.06 10.57 5.47
C ILE A 58 -1.63 10.08 5.69
N HIS A 59 -1.48 8.76 5.76
CA HIS A 59 -0.21 8.07 5.88
C HIS A 59 -0.14 7.02 4.77
N PHE A 60 1.00 6.99 4.08
CA PHE A 60 1.25 6.04 3.01
C PHE A 60 2.67 5.51 3.09
N ASP A 61 2.82 4.19 2.99
CA ASP A 61 4.11 3.52 2.96
C ASP A 61 4.16 2.51 1.80
N SER A 62 5.02 2.78 0.81
CA SER A 62 5.19 1.89 -0.34
C SER A 62 6.11 0.69 -0.06
N ALA A 63 6.86 0.67 1.06
CA ALA A 63 7.83 -0.38 1.35
C ALA A 63 7.19 -1.76 1.56
N GLY A 64 5.95 -1.80 2.06
CA GLY A 64 5.17 -3.03 2.24
C GLY A 64 4.32 -3.44 1.03
N CYS A 65 4.54 -2.85 -0.16
CA CYS A 65 3.71 -3.11 -1.33
C CYS A 65 3.85 -4.55 -1.82
N LEU A 66 2.70 -5.20 -2.04
CA LEU A 66 2.63 -6.57 -2.60
C LEU A 66 2.55 -6.59 -4.14
N GLU A 67 2.72 -5.44 -4.79
CA GLU A 67 2.74 -5.32 -6.26
C GLU A 67 1.45 -5.79 -6.97
N CYS A 68 0.35 -5.95 -6.23
CA CYS A 68 -0.92 -6.46 -6.74
C CYS A 68 -1.65 -5.55 -7.74
N GLY A 69 -1.31 -4.26 -7.79
CA GLY A 69 -1.90 -3.29 -8.72
C GLY A 69 -3.30 -2.77 -8.39
N THR A 70 -3.93 -3.19 -7.28
CA THR A 70 -5.27 -2.72 -6.89
C THR A 70 -5.38 -1.20 -6.84
N CYS A 71 -4.37 -0.52 -6.28
CA CYS A 71 -4.35 0.93 -6.21
C CYS A 71 -4.30 1.61 -7.58
N ARG A 72 -3.52 1.05 -8.51
CA ARG A 72 -3.44 1.53 -9.89
C ARG A 72 -4.79 1.40 -10.59
N VAL A 73 -5.47 0.27 -10.43
CA VAL A 73 -6.76 0.03 -11.09
C VAL A 73 -7.84 0.97 -10.53
N LEU A 74 -7.90 1.16 -9.22
CA LEU A 74 -8.96 1.95 -8.60
C LEU A 74 -8.73 3.46 -8.70
N CYS A 75 -7.49 3.91 -8.57
CA CYS A 75 -7.17 5.33 -8.37
C CYS A 75 -5.97 5.82 -9.19
N GLY A 76 -5.60 5.12 -10.27
CA GLY A 76 -4.46 5.49 -11.12
C GLY A 76 -4.55 6.88 -11.77
N ASN A 77 -5.77 7.42 -11.94
CA ASN A 77 -6.00 8.76 -12.50
C ASN A 77 -6.43 9.80 -11.45
N THR A 78 -6.43 9.43 -10.15
CA THR A 78 -6.95 10.30 -9.08
C THR A 78 -5.96 10.46 -7.94
N ILE A 79 -5.56 9.37 -7.30
CA ILE A 79 -4.73 9.40 -6.09
C ILE A 79 -3.24 9.24 -6.43
N LEU A 80 -2.92 8.59 -7.54
CA LEU A 80 -1.54 8.27 -7.91
C LEU A 80 -1.01 9.30 -8.91
N GLU A 81 0.07 9.97 -8.56
CA GLU A 81 0.88 10.75 -9.51
C GLU A 81 1.78 9.83 -10.33
N GLN A 82 2.34 8.81 -9.69
CA GLN A 82 3.16 7.80 -10.32
C GLN A 82 2.80 6.42 -9.78
N TRP A 83 2.75 5.44 -10.67
CA TRP A 83 2.74 4.03 -10.32
C TRP A 83 3.56 3.26 -11.34
N GLN A 84 4.49 2.47 -10.86
CA GLN A 84 5.24 1.50 -11.64
C GLN A 84 5.54 0.28 -10.77
N TYR A 85 5.99 -0.80 -11.40
CA TYR A 85 6.60 -1.87 -10.63
C TYR A 85 7.91 -1.39 -10.00
N PRO A 86 8.33 -1.94 -8.84
CA PRO A 86 9.67 -1.75 -8.32
C PRO A 86 10.73 -2.06 -9.38
N ALA A 87 11.90 -1.43 -9.26
CA ALA A 87 13.05 -1.80 -10.09
C ALA A 87 13.39 -3.28 -9.88
N GLY A 88 14.04 -3.90 -10.88
CA GLY A 88 14.42 -5.30 -10.79
C GLY A 88 15.21 -5.59 -9.51
N THR A 89 14.94 -6.73 -8.88
CA THR A 89 15.49 -7.16 -7.56
C THR A 89 14.96 -6.43 -6.33
N PHE A 90 14.13 -5.40 -6.50
CA PHE A 90 13.41 -4.74 -5.41
C PHE A 90 11.95 -5.21 -5.33
N GLY A 91 11.27 -4.85 -4.25
CA GLY A 91 9.88 -5.21 -3.99
C GLY A 91 9.73 -6.45 -3.11
N ILE A 92 8.60 -7.15 -3.26
CA ILE A 92 8.24 -8.31 -2.45
C ILE A 92 8.92 -9.59 -2.99
N ASP A 93 9.52 -10.38 -2.09
CA ASP A 93 10.08 -11.69 -2.39
C ASP A 93 9.06 -12.80 -2.03
N PHE A 94 8.40 -13.35 -3.04
CA PHE A 94 7.47 -14.47 -2.90
C PHE A 94 8.22 -15.81 -2.93
N ARG A 95 8.25 -16.51 -1.79
CA ARG A 95 8.97 -17.78 -1.64
C ARG A 95 8.29 -18.97 -2.33
N TYR A 96 6.95 -18.96 -2.41
CA TYR A 96 6.15 -20.10 -2.87
C TYR A 96 5.07 -19.78 -3.90
N GLY A 97 5.01 -18.54 -4.40
CA GLY A 97 3.96 -18.08 -5.33
C GLY A 97 2.61 -17.95 -4.67
#